data_AF-A0A2M7Q2J0-F1
#
_entry.id   AF-A0A2M7Q2J0-F1
#
_cell.length_a   1.000
_cell.length_b   1.000
_cell.length_c   1.000
_cell.angle_alpha   90.00
_cell.angle_beta   90.00
_cell.angle_gamma   90.00
#
_symmetry.space_group_name_H-M   'P 1'
#
loop_
_entity.id
_entity.type
_entity.pdbx_description
1 polymer ?
#
loop_
_entity_poly.entity_id
_entity_poly.type
_entity_poly.pdbx_seq_one_letter_code
_entity_poly.pdbx_strand_id
1 'polypeptide(L)'
;MYSDHPGVNAIGAGTNSDAETPVSGDLIEWADVILVMEKGHRDKVSRKYKDLLKGKMLAVLAIPDNYGYMDPDLVELIKVRVPRYVQI
;
A
#
# COMPACT_ATOMS: atom_id res chain seq x y z
N MET A 1 -9.83 -7.59 3.88
CA MET A 1 -10.06 -7.58 2.41
C MET A 1 -8.99 -8.38 1.66
N TYR A 2 -7.70 -8.02 1.74
CA TYR A 2 -6.60 -8.88 1.26
C TYR A 2 -5.91 -9.67 2.38
N SER A 3 -6.08 -9.23 3.63
CA SER A 3 -5.66 -9.97 4.84
C SER A 3 -6.26 -11.36 4.97
N ASP A 4 -7.36 -11.62 4.23
CA ASP A 4 -8.16 -12.83 4.34
C ASP A 4 -7.88 -13.81 3.17
N HIS A 5 -6.97 -13.46 2.25
CA HIS A 5 -6.58 -14.34 1.15
C HIS A 5 -5.53 -15.36 1.61
N PRO A 6 -5.72 -16.67 1.34
CA PRO A 6 -4.73 -17.68 1.66
C PRO A 6 -3.38 -17.34 1.01
N GLY A 7 -2.33 -17.24 1.81
CA GLY A 7 -0.98 -16.91 1.34
C GLY A 7 -0.67 -15.42 1.19
N VAL A 8 -1.63 -14.53 1.49
CA VAL A 8 -1.41 -13.07 1.49
C VAL A 8 -1.61 -12.53 2.91
N ASN A 9 -0.55 -11.96 3.46
CA ASN A 9 -0.67 -11.11 4.63
C ASN A 9 -0.65 -9.65 4.18
N ALA A 10 -1.69 -8.88 4.52
CA ALA A 10 -1.81 -7.49 4.11
C ALA A 10 -2.16 -6.59 5.31
N ILE A 11 -1.54 -5.42 5.35
CA ILE A 11 -1.81 -4.37 6.34
C ILE A 11 -1.97 -3.02 5.63
N GLY A 12 -2.97 -2.25 6.05
CA GLY A 12 -3.14 -0.87 5.62
C GLY A 12 -2.34 0.08 6.51
N ALA A 13 -1.68 1.07 5.91
CA ALA A 13 -0.94 2.09 6.65
C ALA A 13 -1.04 3.46 5.96
N GLY A 14 -1.14 4.52 6.77
CA GLY A 14 -1.25 5.90 6.29
C GLY A 14 0.10 6.60 6.19
N THR A 15 0.26 7.46 5.19
CA THR A 15 1.53 8.21 4.98
C THR A 15 1.65 9.45 5.86
N ASN A 16 0.58 9.86 6.54
CA ASN A 16 0.58 10.98 7.47
C ASN A 16 0.79 10.48 8.91
N SER A 17 1.38 11.32 9.76
CA SER A 17 1.74 10.97 11.14
C SER A 17 0.53 10.81 12.08
N ASP A 18 -0.61 11.37 11.71
CA ASP A 18 -1.89 11.32 12.40
C ASP A 18 -2.77 10.14 11.94
N ALA A 19 -2.29 9.32 11.01
CA ALA A 19 -2.99 8.11 10.62
C ALA A 19 -3.11 7.14 11.81
N GLU A 20 -4.22 6.41 11.88
CA GLU A 20 -4.45 5.39 12.91
C GLU A 20 -3.33 4.34 12.94
N THR A 21 -2.83 3.96 11.75
CA THR A 21 -1.64 3.12 11.58
C THR A 21 -0.67 3.84 10.64
N PRO A 22 0.28 4.64 11.16
CA PRO A 22 1.26 5.31 10.32
C PRO A 22 2.24 4.33 9.68
N VAL A 23 2.66 4.59 8.44
CA VAL A 23 3.74 3.82 7.81
C VAL A 23 5.02 3.96 8.65
N SER A 24 5.56 2.84 9.13
CA SER A 24 6.80 2.74 9.90
C SER A 24 7.88 1.97 9.13
N GLY A 25 9.13 2.02 9.62
CA GLY A 25 10.23 1.23 9.05
C GLY A 25 9.96 -0.27 9.11
N ASP A 26 9.47 -0.75 10.25
CA ASP A 26 9.14 -2.17 10.48
C ASP A 26 8.12 -2.69 9.46
N LEU A 27 7.11 -1.88 9.10
CA LEU A 27 6.14 -2.23 8.07
C LEU A 27 6.77 -2.32 6.69
N ILE A 28 7.72 -1.43 6.37
CA ILE A 28 8.46 -1.47 5.09
C ILE A 28 9.37 -2.70 5.04
N GLU A 29 10.05 -3.03 6.13
CA GLU A 29 10.92 -4.21 6.24
C GLU A 29 10.13 -5.52 6.12
N TRP A 30 8.97 -5.59 6.77
CA TRP A 30 8.09 -6.75 6.71
C TRP A 30 7.48 -6.98 5.32
N ALA A 31 7.12 -5.90 4.62
CA ALA A 31 6.43 -6.01 3.34
C ALA A 31 7.35 -6.48 2.20
N ASP A 32 6.96 -7.55 1.50
CA ASP A 32 7.58 -7.94 0.22
C ASP A 32 7.19 -6.98 -0.92
N VAL A 33 5.92 -6.54 -0.88
CA VAL A 33 5.31 -5.66 -1.88
C VAL A 33 4.62 -4.50 -1.18
N ILE A 34 4.90 -3.29 -1.63
CA ILE A 34 4.34 -2.05 -1.11
C ILE A 34 3.54 -1.39 -2.23
N LEU A 35 2.22 -1.31 -2.03
CA LEU A 35 1.30 -0.68 -2.96
C LEU A 35 0.82 0.63 -2.38
N VAL A 36 0.94 1.71 -3.14
CA VAL A 36 0.48 3.04 -2.74
C VAL A 36 -0.57 3.55 -3.71
N MET A 37 -1.52 4.34 -3.20
CA MET A 37 -2.64 4.83 -4.02
C MET A 37 -2.16 5.78 -5.13
N GLU A 38 -1.33 6.76 -4.76
CA GLU A 38 -0.91 7.84 -5.65
C GLU A 38 0.62 8.01 -5.69
N LYS A 39 1.09 8.75 -6.70
CA LYS A 39 2.51 9.09 -6.84
C LYS A 39 3.04 9.89 -5.64
N GLY A 40 2.24 10.79 -5.08
CA GLY A 40 2.64 11.55 -3.89
C GLY A 40 2.97 10.66 -2.69
N HIS A 41 2.19 9.59 -2.49
CA HIS A 41 2.46 8.59 -1.46
C HIS A 41 3.76 7.83 -1.73
N ARG A 42 4.02 7.44 -2.98
CA ARG A 42 5.30 6.83 -3.37
C ARG A 42 6.47 7.74 -3.04
N ASP A 43 6.37 9.02 -3.36
CA ASP A 43 7.45 9.98 -3.17
C ASP A 43 7.73 10.18 -1.68
N LYS A 44 6.68 10.28 -0.83
CA LYS A 44 6.82 10.33 0.63
C LYS A 44 7.53 9.09 1.18
N VAL A 45 7.08 7.89 0.81
CA VAL A 45 7.65 6.61 1.27
C VAL A 45 9.09 6.45 0.78
N SER A 46 9.34 6.73 -0.49
CA SER A 46 10.67 6.64 -1.12
C SER A 46 11.69 7.58 -0.47
N ARG A 47 11.27 8.80 -0.12
CA ARG A 47 12.14 9.77 0.54
C ARG A 47 12.48 9.36 1.98
N LYS A 48 11.49 8.85 2.72
CA LYS A 48 11.65 8.53 4.15
C LYS A 48 12.35 7.18 4.39
N TYR A 49 12.09 6.18 3.55
CA TYR A 49 12.52 4.79 3.76
C TYR A 49 13.42 4.25 2.65
N LYS A 50 14.14 5.14 1.94
CA LYS A 50 14.97 4.82 0.77
C LYS A 50 15.84 3.57 0.95
N ASP A 51 16.50 3.45 2.10
CA ASP A 51 17.40 2.33 2.37
C ASP A 51 16.67 1.01 2.61
N LEU A 52 15.52 1.05 3.28
CA LEU A 52 14.68 -0.12 3.55
C LEU A 52 13.97 -0.64 2.29
N LEU A 53 13.78 0.23 1.29
CA LEU A 53 13.15 -0.13 0.02
C LEU A 53 14.08 -0.86 -0.95
N LYS A 54 15.37 -1.00 -0.64
CA LYS A 54 16.33 -1.68 -1.52
C LYS A 54 15.90 -3.13 -1.74
N GLY A 55 15.67 -3.50 -2.99
CA GLY A 55 15.24 -4.84 -3.38
C GLY A 55 13.74 -5.13 -3.19
N LYS A 56 12.95 -4.16 -2.70
CA LYS A 56 11.50 -4.30 -2.52
C LYS A 56 10.73 -3.68 -3.67
N MET A 57 9.54 -4.21 -3.95
CA MET A 57 8.65 -3.62 -4.95
C MET A 57 7.80 -2.51 -4.34
N LEU A 58 7.95 -1.29 -4.86
CA LEU A 58 7.10 -0.15 -4.53
C LEU A 58 6.34 0.31 -5.79
N ALA A 59 5.04 0.04 -5.83
CA ALA A 59 4.18 0.31 -6.99
C ALA A 59 3.02 1.26 -6.67
N VAL A 60 2.61 2.04 -7.68
CA VAL A 60 1.51 3.00 -7.58
C VAL A 60 0.27 2.38 -8.24
N LEU A 61 -0.82 2.26 -7.49
CA LEU A 61 -2.08 1.77 -8.02
C LEU A 61 -2.79 2.80 -8.89
N ALA A 62 -2.43 4.09 -8.81
CA ALA A 62 -3.05 5.21 -9.51
C ALA A 62 -4.53 5.42 -9.14
N ILE A 63 -4.88 5.10 -7.90
CA ILE A 63 -6.22 5.28 -7.34
C ILE A 63 -6.22 6.64 -6.62
N PRO A 64 -7.12 7.57 -6.94
CA PRO A 64 -7.20 8.86 -6.26
C PRO A 64 -7.65 8.70 -4.80
N ASP A 65 -7.16 9.55 -3.90
CA ASP A 65 -7.47 9.55 -2.47
C ASP A 65 -8.76 10.36 -2.18
N ASN A 66 -9.82 10.08 -2.91
CA ASN A 66 -11.11 10.77 -2.82
C ASN A 66 -12.27 9.83 -2.45
N TYR A 67 -11.96 8.65 -1.94
CA TYR A 67 -12.92 7.64 -1.54
C TYR A 67 -13.13 7.64 -0.03
N GLY A 68 -14.36 7.35 0.39
CA GLY A 68 -14.66 7.09 1.79
C GLY A 68 -13.99 5.80 2.28
N TYR A 69 -13.94 5.63 3.61
CA TYR A 69 -13.52 4.37 4.19
C TYR A 69 -14.42 3.23 3.70
N MET A 70 -13.81 2.20 3.11
CA MET A 70 -14.49 1.02 2.56
C MET A 70 -15.53 1.33 1.47
N ASP A 71 -15.36 2.44 0.75
CA ASP A 71 -16.18 2.76 -0.41
C ASP A 71 -16.20 1.58 -1.41
N PRO A 72 -17.38 1.10 -1.86
CA PRO A 72 -17.48 0.00 -2.80
C PRO A 72 -16.66 0.19 -4.09
N ASP A 73 -16.59 1.42 -4.61
CA ASP A 73 -15.84 1.73 -5.83
C ASP A 73 -14.32 1.61 -5.60
N LEU A 74 -13.86 2.03 -4.42
CA LEU A 74 -12.47 1.85 -3.98
C LEU A 74 -12.13 0.36 -3.90
N VAL A 75 -13.00 -0.42 -3.26
CA VAL A 75 -12.86 -1.87 -3.07
C VAL A 75 -12.73 -2.56 -4.45
N GLU A 76 -13.57 -2.18 -5.42
CA GLU A 76 -13.52 -2.74 -6.77
C GLU A 76 -12.22 -2.37 -7.49
N LEU A 77 -11.79 -1.10 -7.43
CA LEU A 77 -10.53 -0.66 -8.03
C LEU A 77 -9.31 -1.40 -7.45
N ILE A 78 -9.28 -1.62 -6.14
CA ILE A 78 -8.21 -2.38 -5.49
C ILE A 78 -8.24 -3.85 -5.97
N LYS A 79 -9.42 -4.47 -6.08
CA LYS A 79 -9.60 -5.83 -6.64
C LYS A 79 -9.05 -5.98 -8.05
N VAL A 80 -9.23 -4.97 -8.90
CA VAL A 80 -8.77 -5.01 -10.29
C VAL A 80 -7.27 -4.75 -10.43
N ARG A 81 -6.68 -3.93 -9.55
CA ARG A 81 -5.30 -3.43 -9.73
C ARG A 81 -4.25 -4.21 -8.94
N VAL A 82 -4.57 -4.69 -7.74
CA VAL A 82 -3.63 -5.47 -6.91
C VAL A 82 -3.12 -6.76 -7.58
N PRO A 83 -3.93 -7.56 -8.30
CA PRO A 83 -3.46 -8.78 -8.95
C PRO A 83 -2.33 -8.58 -9.98
N ARG A 84 -2.12 -7.35 -10.46
CA ARG A 84 -1.02 -7.01 -11.38
C ARG A 84 0.34 -6.99 -10.68
N TYR A 85 0.35 -6.93 -9.36
CA TYR A 85 1.54 -6.76 -8.54
C TYR A 85 1.73 -7.91 -7.56
N VAL A 86 0.64 -8.47 -7.04
CA VAL A 86 0.68 -9.63 -6.15
C VAL A 86 0.06 -10.80 -6.91
N GLN A 87 0.80 -11.89 -7.04
CA GLN A 87 0.23 -13.13 -7.55
C GLN A 87 -0.70 -13.69 -6.47
N ILE A 88 -2.01 -13.54 -6.71
CA ILE A 88 -3.12 -14.08 -5.92
C ILE A 88 -3.88 -15.12 -6.73
#